data_AF-A0A812PCY7-F1
#
_entry.id   AF-A0A812PCY7-F1
#
_cell.length_a   1.000
_cell.length_b   1.000
_cell.length_c   1.000
_cell.angle_alpha   90.00
_cell.angle_beta   90.00
_cell.angle_gamma   90.00
#
_symmetry.space_group_name_H-M   'P 1'
#
loop_
_entity.id
_entity.type
_entity.pdbx_description
1 polymer ?
#
loop_
_entity_poly.entity_id
_entity_poly.type
_entity_poly.pdbx_seq_one_letter_code
_entity_poly.pdbx_strand_id
1 'polypeptide(L)'
;MGLCAMHLVDFLSKGCHWKMIACNASNFGRLGDQREQQIVLRYDDFAHQDCDHLLVELRDVGYVEVSGIQNAPSAASAMHEFFSHQWRCSEYRNSIFEVFNAKYCDRKYRTPPNFYFRDGLRNNLGRRTLELATFMSSRGWELASCNGGSLTLPNQKKHGNGLVREHQIKFVGAKREGLSSCPLLMVEFRSVPARDVMGRASHESFIEITGANVNDVHGKLAGFVQSHMQSRLIATATPTCDLGFVCDAFQMKEAALDCKEGRFLGETNFGKYAMRLCDYMVDYLG
;
A
#
# COMPACT_ATOMS: atom_id res chain seq x y z
N MET A 1 15.62 0.98 4.93
CA MET A 1 15.12 -0.42 4.90
C MET A 1 14.83 -0.88 3.48
N GLY A 2 14.05 -0.14 2.70
CA GLY A 2 13.75 -0.50 1.31
C GLY A 2 14.99 -0.82 0.47
N LEU A 3 16.00 0.05 0.50
CA LEU A 3 17.26 -0.18 -0.22
C LEU A 3 17.99 -1.45 0.21
N CYS A 4 18.19 -1.65 1.51
CA CYS A 4 18.83 -2.85 2.05
C CYS A 4 18.06 -4.12 1.70
N ALA A 5 16.72 -4.06 1.77
CA ALA A 5 15.85 -5.16 1.39
C ALA A 5 16.04 -5.54 -0.08
N MET A 6 16.08 -4.56 -0.98
CA MET A 6 16.30 -4.80 -2.41
C MET A 6 17.71 -5.33 -2.69
N HIS A 7 18.75 -4.83 -2.02
CA HIS A 7 20.10 -5.40 -2.15
C HIS A 7 20.16 -6.87 -1.72
N LEU A 8 19.50 -7.23 -0.62
CA LEU A 8 19.44 -8.62 -0.17
C LEU A 8 18.65 -9.49 -1.16
N VAL A 9 17.51 -9.00 -1.65
CA VAL A 9 16.70 -9.70 -2.65
C VAL A 9 17.51 -9.92 -3.92
N ASP A 10 18.19 -8.90 -4.44
CA ASP A 10 19.02 -8.99 -5.64
C ASP A 10 20.15 -10.00 -5.47
N PHE A 11 20.87 -9.97 -4.35
CA PHE A 11 21.93 -10.93 -4.06
C PHE A 11 21.41 -12.38 -4.05
N LEU A 12 20.28 -12.61 -3.38
CA LEU A 12 19.71 -13.95 -3.24
C LEU A 12 19.07 -14.45 -4.54
N SER A 13 18.42 -13.58 -5.31
CA SER A 13 17.77 -13.98 -6.56
C SER A 13 18.76 -14.21 -7.69
N LYS A 14 19.75 -13.33 -7.84
CA LYS A 14 20.71 -13.38 -8.95
C LYS A 14 21.89 -14.32 -8.65
N GLY A 15 22.32 -14.38 -7.38
CA GLY A 15 23.50 -15.17 -6.98
C GLY A 15 23.19 -16.53 -6.37
N CYS A 16 21.97 -16.76 -5.85
CA CYS A 16 21.69 -17.92 -5.00
C CYS A 16 20.43 -18.72 -5.38
N HIS A 17 19.75 -18.39 -6.47
CA HIS A 17 18.52 -19.09 -6.95
C HIS A 17 17.33 -19.02 -5.97
N TRP A 18 17.23 -17.93 -5.20
CA TRP A 18 16.08 -17.68 -4.31
C TRP A 18 15.14 -16.66 -4.92
N LYS A 19 13.88 -17.02 -5.11
CA LYS A 19 12.84 -16.12 -5.62
C LYS A 19 12.13 -15.42 -4.47
N MET A 20 11.98 -14.10 -4.55
CA MET A 20 11.14 -13.36 -3.60
C MET A 20 9.66 -13.73 -3.81
N ILE A 21 9.00 -14.15 -2.73
CA ILE A 21 7.57 -14.49 -2.71
C ILE A 21 6.76 -13.36 -2.10
N ALA A 22 7.24 -12.81 -0.99
CA ALA A 22 6.60 -11.71 -0.29
C ALA A 22 7.65 -10.81 0.35
N CYS A 23 7.30 -9.55 0.57
CA CYS A 23 8.16 -8.63 1.34
C CYS A 23 7.28 -7.62 2.07
N ASN A 24 6.93 -7.91 3.31
CA ASN A 24 5.92 -7.15 4.04
C ASN A 24 6.60 -6.15 4.97
N ALA A 25 6.15 -4.90 4.95
CA ALA A 25 6.48 -3.96 6.01
C ALA A 25 5.32 -3.90 6.98
N SER A 26 5.67 -3.78 8.26
CA SER A 26 4.72 -3.53 9.32
C SER A 26 5.31 -2.50 10.26
N ASN A 27 4.41 -1.76 10.91
CA ASN A 27 4.77 -0.89 12.01
C ASN A 27 4.21 -1.52 13.28
N PHE A 28 5.04 -1.60 14.31
CA PHE A 28 4.73 -2.22 15.58
C PHE A 28 5.22 -1.34 16.73
N GLY A 29 5.07 -1.84 17.96
CA GLY A 29 5.26 -1.04 19.17
C GLY A 29 3.99 -0.29 19.56
N ARG A 30 3.98 0.27 20.78
CA ARG A 30 2.79 0.88 21.39
C ARG A 30 2.22 2.03 20.55
N LEU A 31 3.08 2.73 19.80
CA LEU A 31 2.71 3.87 18.98
C LEU A 31 2.85 3.60 17.47
N GLY A 32 3.18 2.37 17.06
CA GLY A 32 3.58 2.11 15.67
C GLY A 32 4.87 2.84 15.29
N ASP A 33 5.74 3.06 16.27
CA ASP A 33 7.01 3.79 16.18
C ASP A 33 8.18 2.88 15.81
N GLN A 34 7.98 1.56 15.87
CA GLN A 34 8.95 0.56 15.43
C GLN A 34 8.53 0.03 14.08
N ARG A 35 9.51 -0.29 13.23
CA ARG A 35 9.26 -0.72 11.86
C ARG A 35 10.04 -1.98 11.58
N GLU A 36 9.36 -2.96 10.99
CA GLU A 36 9.92 -4.23 10.57
C GLU A 36 9.69 -4.44 9.07
N GLN A 37 10.60 -5.19 8.45
CA GLN A 37 10.47 -5.66 7.08
C GLN A 37 10.71 -7.17 7.09
N GLN A 38 9.68 -7.94 6.77
CA GLN A 38 9.78 -9.38 6.57
C GLN A 38 9.98 -9.66 5.08
N ILE A 39 10.93 -10.52 4.72
CA ILE A 39 11.16 -10.96 3.35
C ILE A 39 11.00 -12.48 3.34
N VAL A 40 10.11 -12.98 2.48
CA VAL A 40 9.90 -14.42 2.28
C VAL A 40 10.45 -14.78 0.91
N LEU A 41 11.40 -15.70 0.90
CA LEU A 41 12.04 -16.21 -0.31
C LEU A 41 11.80 -17.71 -0.41
N ARG A 42 11.70 -18.21 -1.64
CA ARG A 42 11.59 -19.63 -1.94
C ARG A 42 12.72 -20.02 -2.85
N TYR A 43 13.45 -21.07 -2.48
CA TYR A 43 14.39 -21.70 -3.37
C TYR A 43 13.64 -22.27 -4.58
N ASP A 44 14.11 -21.96 -5.77
CA ASP A 44 13.44 -22.33 -6.99
C ASP A 44 14.51 -22.68 -8.03
N ASP A 45 14.77 -23.98 -8.21
CA ASP A 45 15.76 -24.52 -9.15
C ASP A 45 15.56 -24.01 -10.58
N PHE A 46 14.32 -23.65 -10.91
CA PHE A 46 13.91 -23.14 -12.22
C PHE A 46 13.61 -21.65 -12.19
N ALA A 47 13.88 -20.94 -11.09
CA ALA A 47 13.76 -19.50 -11.07
C ALA A 47 14.71 -18.91 -12.09
N HIS A 48 14.13 -18.25 -13.09
CA HIS A 48 14.88 -17.45 -14.04
C HIS A 48 15.71 -16.44 -13.25
N GLN A 49 17.02 -16.49 -13.48
CA GLN A 49 18.05 -15.92 -12.61
C GLN A 49 18.16 -14.39 -12.71
N ASP A 50 17.29 -13.71 -13.47
CA ASP A 50 17.49 -12.30 -13.84
C ASP A 50 16.20 -11.46 -13.82
N CYS A 51 15.21 -11.79 -12.98
CA CYS A 51 14.12 -10.84 -12.77
C CYS A 51 14.62 -9.66 -11.92
N ASP A 52 14.55 -8.46 -12.48
CA ASP A 52 14.79 -7.23 -11.71
C ASP A 52 13.62 -6.94 -10.76
N HIS A 53 13.97 -6.37 -9.61
CA HIS A 53 13.02 -6.02 -8.56
C HIS A 53 13.07 -4.52 -8.30
N LEU A 54 11.89 -3.90 -8.18
CA LEU A 54 11.76 -2.52 -7.78
C LEU A 54 10.84 -2.42 -6.58
N LEU A 55 11.21 -1.57 -5.62
CA LEU A 55 10.37 -1.19 -4.50
C LEU A 55 10.12 0.31 -4.55
N VAL A 56 8.85 0.69 -4.59
CA VAL A 56 8.39 2.08 -4.52
C VAL A 56 7.60 2.28 -3.23
N GLU A 57 8.00 3.23 -2.41
CA GLU A 57 7.28 3.61 -1.19
C GLU A 57 6.57 4.96 -1.45
N LEU A 58 5.24 4.94 -1.49
CA LEU A 58 4.42 6.15 -1.47
C LEU A 58 4.18 6.54 -0.02
N ARG A 59 4.58 7.75 0.38
CA ARG A 59 4.38 8.25 1.75
C ARG A 59 3.57 9.53 1.72
N ASP A 60 2.42 9.52 2.37
CA ASP A 60 1.47 10.62 2.30
C ASP A 60 1.91 11.90 3.05
N VAL A 61 3.09 11.88 3.68
CA VAL A 61 3.87 13.06 4.12
C VAL A 61 4.49 13.86 2.99
N GLY A 62 4.28 13.46 1.74
CA GLY A 62 4.68 14.23 0.56
C GLY A 62 5.93 13.71 -0.14
N TYR A 63 6.19 12.39 -0.05
CA TYR A 63 7.34 11.77 -0.68
C TYR A 63 6.99 10.52 -1.49
N VAL A 64 7.85 10.23 -2.47
CA VAL A 64 7.96 8.94 -3.15
C VAL A 64 9.42 8.50 -3.07
N GLU A 65 9.66 7.26 -2.63
CA GLU A 65 11.00 6.69 -2.53
C GLU A 65 11.10 5.46 -3.43
N VAL A 66 12.21 5.31 -4.14
CA VAL A 66 12.44 4.21 -5.10
C VAL A 66 13.73 3.49 -4.74
N SER A 67 13.69 2.17 -4.67
CA SER A 67 14.83 1.29 -4.41
C SER A 67 14.90 0.15 -5.45
N GLY A 68 16.11 -0.35 -5.71
CA GLY A 68 16.40 -1.41 -6.68
C GLY A 68 16.68 -0.91 -8.10
N ILE A 69 16.88 0.40 -8.30
CA ILE A 69 16.94 0.96 -9.67
C ILE A 69 18.25 0.65 -10.40
N GLN A 70 19.33 0.31 -9.69
CA GLN A 70 20.64 0.04 -10.31
C GLN A 70 20.58 -1.07 -11.37
N ASN A 71 19.65 -2.01 -11.18
CA ASN A 71 19.50 -3.16 -12.05
C ASN A 71 18.49 -2.92 -13.19
N ALA A 72 17.75 -1.81 -13.13
CA ALA A 72 16.64 -1.52 -14.03
C ALA A 72 16.73 -0.09 -14.58
N PRO A 73 17.80 0.28 -15.32
CA PRO A 73 18.03 1.66 -15.76
C PRO A 73 16.94 2.21 -16.67
N SER A 74 16.33 1.37 -17.52
CA SER A 74 15.20 1.75 -18.37
C SER A 74 13.97 2.14 -17.54
N ALA A 75 13.64 1.33 -16.52
CA ALA A 75 12.56 1.62 -15.59
C ALA A 75 12.87 2.85 -14.73
N ALA A 76 14.12 3.03 -14.30
CA ALA A 76 14.56 4.19 -13.54
C ALA A 76 14.34 5.51 -14.31
N SER A 77 14.68 5.52 -15.60
CA SER A 77 14.45 6.66 -16.50
C SER A 77 12.95 6.91 -16.71
N ALA A 78 12.19 5.85 -17.02
CA ALA A 78 10.75 5.93 -17.24
C ALA A 78 9.98 6.42 -16.01
N MET A 79 10.28 5.88 -14.82
CA MET A 79 9.69 6.33 -13.56
C MET A 79 10.05 7.78 -13.26
N HIS A 80 11.29 8.21 -13.54
CA HIS A 80 11.67 9.60 -13.35
C HIS A 80 10.85 10.54 -14.24
N GLU A 81 10.68 10.20 -15.53
CA GLU A 81 9.83 10.96 -16.45
C GLU A 81 8.38 11.01 -15.94
N PHE A 82 7.81 9.86 -15.57
CA PHE A 82 6.46 9.78 -15.03
C PHE A 82 6.28 10.62 -13.75
N PHE A 83 7.18 10.49 -12.77
CA PHE A 83 7.09 11.25 -11.54
C PHE A 83 7.25 12.74 -11.76
N SER A 84 8.18 13.16 -12.61
CA SER A 84 8.45 14.58 -12.88
C SER A 84 7.40 15.27 -13.74
N HIS A 85 6.86 14.58 -14.76
CA HIS A 85 5.93 15.18 -15.72
C HIS A 85 4.47 14.91 -15.35
N GLN A 86 4.12 13.64 -15.15
CA GLN A 86 2.73 13.24 -14.88
C GLN A 86 2.33 13.61 -13.45
N TRP A 87 3.13 13.21 -12.46
CA TRP A 87 2.86 13.51 -11.05
C TRP A 87 3.40 14.86 -10.59
N ARG A 88 4.16 15.57 -11.43
CA ARG A 88 4.77 16.87 -11.11
C ARG A 88 5.61 16.87 -9.84
N CYS A 89 6.22 15.74 -9.53
CA CYS A 89 7.15 15.60 -8.43
C CYS A 89 8.48 16.29 -8.77
N SER A 90 9.14 16.84 -7.75
CA SER A 90 10.52 17.31 -7.88
C SER A 90 11.48 16.33 -7.24
N GLU A 91 12.69 16.20 -7.78
CA GLU A 91 13.72 15.39 -7.15
C GLU A 91 14.06 15.97 -5.77
N TYR A 92 14.09 15.10 -4.76
CA TYR A 92 14.40 15.50 -3.41
C TYR A 92 15.90 15.75 -3.28
N ARG A 93 16.26 16.97 -2.87
CA ARG A 93 17.63 17.32 -2.49
C ARG A 93 17.73 17.25 -0.98
N ASN A 94 18.75 16.54 -0.50
CA ASN A 94 18.96 16.40 0.94
C ASN A 94 19.06 17.78 1.61
N SER A 95 18.45 17.92 2.77
CA SER A 95 18.66 19.11 3.58
C SER A 95 20.06 19.07 4.21
N ILE A 96 20.63 20.22 4.54
CA ILE A 96 21.93 20.31 5.25
C ILE A 96 21.94 19.58 6.60
N PHE A 97 20.77 19.25 7.14
CA PHE A 97 20.60 18.55 8.42
C PHE A 97 20.43 17.04 8.28
N GLU A 98 20.22 16.54 7.05
CA GLU A 98 20.23 15.10 6.82
C GLU A 98 21.68 14.63 6.80
N VAL A 99 21.96 13.52 7.49
CA VAL A 99 23.29 12.91 7.55
C VAL A 99 23.79 12.73 6.12
N PHE A 100 24.81 13.51 5.75
CA PHE A 100 25.21 13.79 4.37
C PHE A 100 25.52 12.54 3.51
N ASN A 101 25.67 11.37 4.15
CA ASN A 101 26.04 10.11 3.51
C ASN A 101 25.03 8.95 3.69
N ALA A 102 23.92 9.14 4.40
CA ALA A 102 22.95 8.06 4.59
C ALA A 102 21.97 7.99 3.39
N LYS A 103 22.24 7.12 2.42
CA LYS A 103 21.28 6.79 1.36
C LYS A 103 20.27 5.78 1.88
N TYR A 104 19.01 6.19 2.02
CA TYR A 104 17.92 5.31 2.48
C TYR A 104 17.19 4.61 1.32
N CYS A 105 17.28 5.19 0.13
CA CYS A 105 16.70 4.76 -1.14
C CYS A 105 17.61 5.23 -2.28
N ASP A 106 17.41 4.71 -3.49
CA ASP A 106 18.21 5.11 -4.65
C ASP A 106 17.79 6.48 -5.19
N ARG A 107 16.48 6.73 -5.20
CA ARG A 107 15.89 8.03 -5.58
C ARG A 107 14.75 8.39 -4.65
N LYS A 108 14.65 9.68 -4.37
CA LYS A 108 13.58 10.26 -3.57
C LYS A 108 13.00 11.46 -4.29
N TYR A 109 11.69 11.57 -4.28
CA TYR A 109 10.94 12.64 -4.90
C TYR A 109 10.03 13.31 -3.88
N ARG A 110 9.88 14.63 -4.01
CA ARG A 110 8.88 15.42 -3.29
C ARG A 110 7.65 15.55 -4.18
N THR A 111 6.49 15.19 -3.64
CA THR A 111 5.22 15.32 -4.37
C THR A 111 4.72 16.76 -4.33
N PRO A 112 3.95 17.22 -5.33
CA PRO A 112 3.36 18.57 -5.30
C PRO A 112 2.35 18.73 -4.15
N PRO A 113 1.99 19.97 -3.79
CA PRO A 113 0.91 20.23 -2.84
C PRO A 113 -0.39 19.53 -3.26
N ASN A 114 -1.17 19.04 -2.29
CA ASN A 114 -2.44 18.34 -2.51
C ASN A 114 -2.33 17.05 -3.36
N PHE A 115 -1.13 16.53 -3.59
CA PHE A 115 -0.94 15.27 -4.31
C PHE A 115 -1.61 14.09 -3.60
N TYR A 116 -1.38 14.03 -2.29
CA TYR A 116 -2.06 13.12 -1.38
C TYR A 116 -3.28 13.83 -0.79
N PHE A 117 -4.43 13.17 -0.88
CA PHE A 117 -5.65 13.57 -0.18
C PHE A 117 -5.76 12.77 1.11
N ARG A 118 -6.19 13.41 2.19
CA ARG A 118 -6.53 12.74 3.44
C ARG A 118 -7.72 13.41 4.12
N ASP A 119 -8.68 12.60 4.53
CA ASP A 119 -9.83 13.02 5.34
C ASP A 119 -10.25 11.88 6.28
N GLY A 120 -9.81 11.96 7.54
CA GLY A 120 -9.97 10.89 8.52
C GLY A 120 -9.32 9.58 8.04
N LEU A 121 -10.14 8.56 7.82
CA LEU A 121 -9.69 7.27 7.28
C LEU A 121 -9.60 7.18 5.77
N ARG A 122 -10.05 8.20 5.05
CA ARG A 122 -10.01 8.22 3.59
C ARG A 122 -8.72 8.85 3.11
N ASN A 123 -8.11 8.25 2.10
CA ASN A 123 -6.94 8.79 1.42
C ASN A 123 -6.84 8.26 -0.01
N ASN A 124 -6.04 8.88 -0.87
CA ASN A 124 -5.92 8.48 -2.28
C ASN A 124 -4.69 7.59 -2.59
N LEU A 125 -4.03 6.96 -1.60
CA LEU A 125 -2.87 6.10 -1.84
C LEU A 125 -3.20 4.91 -2.73
N GLY A 126 -4.38 4.30 -2.57
CA GLY A 126 -4.83 3.21 -3.43
C GLY A 126 -4.90 3.64 -4.90
N ARG A 127 -5.50 4.80 -5.18
CA ARG A 127 -5.53 5.38 -6.53
C ARG A 127 -4.13 5.67 -7.08
N ARG A 128 -3.23 6.29 -6.29
CA ARG A 128 -1.84 6.53 -6.71
C ARG A 128 -1.07 5.24 -6.97
N THR A 129 -1.36 4.20 -6.20
CA THR A 129 -0.76 2.88 -6.40
C THR A 129 -1.20 2.28 -7.73
N LEU A 130 -2.49 2.32 -8.05
CA LEU A 130 -3.01 1.80 -9.33
C LEU A 130 -2.55 2.62 -10.53
N GLU A 131 -2.44 3.94 -10.42
CA GLU A 131 -1.85 4.80 -11.45
C GLU A 131 -0.41 4.37 -11.76
N LEU A 132 0.42 4.21 -10.73
CA LEU A 132 1.80 3.77 -10.89
C LEU A 132 1.86 2.34 -11.44
N ALA A 133 1.06 1.42 -10.92
CA ALA A 133 1.07 0.03 -11.37
C ALA A 133 0.63 -0.11 -12.83
N THR A 134 -0.37 0.66 -13.27
CA THR A 134 -0.79 0.72 -14.67
C THR A 134 0.32 1.28 -15.57
N PHE A 135 1.01 2.34 -15.12
CA PHE A 135 2.17 2.88 -15.83
C PHE A 135 3.29 1.85 -15.95
N MET A 136 3.68 1.21 -14.85
CA MET A 136 4.75 0.20 -14.81
C MET A 136 4.41 -1.00 -15.69
N SER A 137 3.15 -1.43 -15.66
CA SER A 137 2.61 -2.47 -16.56
C SER A 137 2.84 -2.16 -18.03
N SER A 138 2.57 -0.93 -18.47
CA SER A 138 2.82 -0.49 -19.85
C SER A 138 4.29 -0.54 -20.26
N ARG A 139 5.20 -0.70 -19.30
CA ARG A 139 6.65 -0.78 -19.48
C ARG A 139 7.22 -2.18 -19.19
N GLY A 140 6.37 -3.20 -19.15
CA GLY A 140 6.80 -4.59 -18.93
C GLY A 140 7.15 -4.91 -17.47
N TRP A 141 6.50 -4.26 -16.51
CA TRP A 141 6.64 -4.55 -15.08
C TRP A 141 5.32 -5.03 -14.48
N GLU A 142 5.38 -6.05 -13.63
CA GLU A 142 4.22 -6.62 -12.97
C GLU A 142 4.18 -6.20 -11.50
N LEU A 143 3.00 -5.79 -11.01
CA LEU A 143 2.79 -5.55 -9.59
C LEU A 143 2.83 -6.88 -8.84
N ALA A 144 3.91 -7.12 -8.09
CA ALA A 144 4.10 -8.35 -7.33
C ALA A 144 3.41 -8.30 -5.95
N SER A 145 3.43 -7.14 -5.29
CA SER A 145 2.74 -6.94 -4.01
C SER A 145 2.56 -5.46 -3.69
N CYS A 146 1.52 -5.15 -2.93
CA CYS A 146 1.32 -3.83 -2.34
C CYS A 146 0.95 -4.01 -0.86
N ASN A 147 1.69 -3.34 0.02
CA ASN A 147 1.46 -3.39 1.45
C ASN A 147 1.18 -1.98 1.98
N GLY A 148 0.01 -1.80 2.59
CA GLY A 148 -0.35 -0.58 3.30
C GLY A 148 0.23 -0.57 4.71
N GLY A 149 0.71 0.58 5.16
CA GLY A 149 1.25 0.81 6.49
C GLY A 149 0.81 2.16 7.05
N SER A 150 0.89 2.30 8.37
CA SER A 150 0.69 3.58 9.06
C SER A 150 1.75 3.82 10.11
N LEU A 151 2.31 5.02 10.15
CA LEU A 151 3.36 5.47 11.07
C LEU A 151 2.80 6.60 11.94
N THR A 152 3.17 6.62 13.22
CA THR A 152 2.90 7.79 14.07
C THR A 152 4.13 8.69 14.06
N LEU A 153 3.96 9.97 13.69
CA LEU A 153 5.07 10.92 13.76
C LEU A 153 5.31 11.39 15.20
N PRO A 154 6.57 11.62 15.60
CA PRO A 154 6.90 12.41 16.77
C PRO A 154 6.23 13.80 16.62
N ASN A 155 5.47 14.24 17.64
CA ASN A 155 4.65 15.46 17.63
C ASN A 155 3.39 15.42 16.75
N GLN A 156 2.46 14.53 17.10
CA GLN A 156 1.14 14.29 16.50
C GLN A 156 0.29 15.54 16.19
N LYS A 157 0.52 16.70 16.83
CA LYS A 157 -0.36 17.87 16.77
C LYS A 157 -0.53 18.50 15.37
N LYS A 158 0.37 18.25 14.41
CA LYS A 158 0.33 18.90 13.08
C LYS A 158 -0.47 18.15 12.01
N HIS A 159 -0.78 16.87 12.21
CA HIS A 159 -1.52 16.06 11.25
C HIS A 159 -2.76 15.57 11.98
N GLY A 160 -3.98 15.81 11.49
CA GLY A 160 -5.22 15.71 12.30
C GLY A 160 -5.36 14.52 13.26
N ASN A 161 -4.89 13.32 12.87
CA ASN A 161 -4.84 12.12 13.71
C ASN A 161 -3.41 11.64 14.07
N GLY A 162 -2.37 12.40 13.73
CA GLY A 162 -0.97 12.10 13.96
C GLY A 162 -0.39 10.97 13.11
N LEU A 163 -1.20 10.36 12.24
CA LEU A 163 -0.81 9.22 11.42
C LEU A 163 -0.25 9.67 10.07
N VAL A 164 0.70 8.90 9.57
CA VAL A 164 1.24 8.96 8.22
C VAL A 164 0.94 7.63 7.58
N ARG A 165 0.44 7.64 6.36
CA ARG A 165 0.11 6.43 5.62
C ARG A 165 1.11 6.22 4.52
N GLU A 166 1.37 4.95 4.27
CA GLU A 166 2.30 4.56 3.23
C GLU A 166 1.86 3.31 2.51
N HIS A 167 2.14 3.24 1.22
CA HIS A 167 2.06 2.01 0.43
C HIS A 167 3.46 1.63 -0.03
N GLN A 168 3.88 0.41 0.31
CA GLN A 168 5.06 -0.23 -0.26
C GLN A 168 4.64 -1.09 -1.45
N ILE A 169 5.03 -0.67 -2.65
CA ILE A 169 4.62 -1.26 -3.92
C ILE A 169 5.84 -1.94 -4.53
N LYS A 170 5.71 -3.21 -4.89
CA LYS A 170 6.80 -3.97 -5.50
C LYS A 170 6.48 -4.38 -6.90
N PHE A 171 7.46 -4.19 -7.76
CA PHE A 171 7.41 -4.61 -9.14
C PHE A 171 8.48 -5.64 -9.43
N VAL A 172 8.13 -6.57 -10.32
CA VAL A 172 9.05 -7.53 -10.92
C VAL A 172 9.01 -7.35 -12.44
N GLY A 173 10.15 -7.53 -13.12
CA GLY A 173 10.17 -7.55 -14.58
C GLY A 173 9.22 -8.63 -15.12
N ALA A 174 8.28 -8.24 -15.99
CA ALA A 174 7.28 -9.15 -16.55
C ALA A 174 7.93 -10.13 -17.54
N LYS A 175 7.55 -11.41 -17.45
CA LYS A 175 8.15 -12.49 -18.26
C LYS A 175 7.55 -12.65 -19.65
N ARG A 176 6.36 -12.12 -19.89
CA ARG A 176 5.61 -12.29 -21.15
C ARG A 176 4.99 -10.96 -21.56
N GLU A 177 5.23 -10.57 -22.80
CA GLU A 177 4.51 -9.47 -23.43
C GLU A 177 3.00 -9.76 -23.37
N GLY A 178 2.21 -8.81 -22.85
CA GLY A 178 0.74 -8.88 -22.84
C GLY A 178 0.07 -9.16 -21.49
N LEU A 179 0.69 -9.90 -20.57
CA LEU A 179 0.07 -10.22 -19.26
C LEU A 179 0.03 -9.02 -18.30
N SER A 180 0.94 -8.05 -18.45
CA SER A 180 0.99 -6.89 -17.56
C SER A 180 -0.25 -6.00 -17.69
N SER A 181 -0.93 -5.98 -18.83
CA SER A 181 -2.00 -5.02 -19.17
C SER A 181 -3.36 -5.30 -18.51
N CYS A 182 -3.48 -6.34 -17.68
CA CYS A 182 -4.74 -6.69 -17.05
C CYS A 182 -5.23 -5.55 -16.12
N PRO A 183 -6.53 -5.23 -16.13
CA PRO A 183 -7.11 -4.27 -15.21
C PRO A 183 -6.82 -4.64 -13.76
N LEU A 184 -6.33 -3.68 -12.98
CA LEU A 184 -6.07 -3.85 -11.56
C LEU A 184 -7.25 -3.35 -10.73
N LEU A 185 -7.55 -4.08 -9.66
CA LEU A 185 -8.53 -3.72 -8.66
C LEU A 185 -7.87 -3.76 -7.28
N MET A 186 -8.08 -2.72 -6.49
CA MET A 186 -7.62 -2.64 -5.12
C MET A 186 -8.84 -2.49 -4.20
N VAL A 187 -8.90 -3.36 -3.19
CA VAL A 187 -9.90 -3.27 -2.11
C VAL A 187 -9.16 -3.08 -0.80
N GLU A 188 -9.45 -1.98 -0.12
CA GLU A 188 -8.81 -1.63 1.15
C GLU A 188 -9.81 -1.67 2.29
N PHE A 189 -9.46 -2.39 3.35
CA PHE A 189 -10.20 -2.39 4.60
C PHE A 189 -9.46 -1.52 5.61
N ARG A 190 -10.19 -0.61 6.24
CA ARG A 190 -9.63 0.30 7.23
C ARG A 190 -10.55 0.37 8.43
N SER A 191 -9.95 0.45 9.61
CA SER A 191 -10.70 0.71 10.82
C SER A 191 -9.80 1.41 11.83
N VAL A 192 -10.38 2.29 12.63
CA VAL A 192 -9.69 2.91 13.77
C VAL A 192 -10.56 2.91 15.01
N PRO A 193 -9.96 2.83 16.20
CA PRO A 193 -10.65 3.13 17.44
C PRO A 193 -11.27 4.53 17.38
N ALA A 194 -12.45 4.66 17.97
CA ALA A 194 -13.18 5.90 18.06
C ALA A 194 -13.89 6.00 19.42
N ARG A 195 -14.61 7.10 19.64
CA ARG A 195 -15.55 7.23 20.75
C ARG A 195 -16.93 7.55 20.20
N ASP A 196 -17.95 6.93 20.78
CA ASP A 196 -19.33 7.28 20.43
C ASP A 196 -19.75 8.62 21.06
N VAL A 197 -20.99 9.05 20.79
CA VAL A 197 -21.55 10.29 21.33
C VAL A 197 -21.60 10.35 22.87
N MET A 198 -21.50 9.20 23.54
CA MET A 198 -21.44 9.07 25.01
C MET A 198 -20.01 8.92 25.52
N GLY A 199 -19.00 9.01 24.66
CA GLY A 199 -17.60 8.84 25.01
C GLY A 199 -17.16 7.38 25.20
N ARG A 200 -18.02 6.40 24.93
CA ARG A 200 -17.72 4.97 25.05
C ARG A 200 -16.81 4.53 23.91
N ALA A 201 -15.99 3.52 24.16
CA ALA A 201 -15.07 2.98 23.15
C ALA A 201 -15.85 2.39 21.96
N SER A 202 -15.67 3.00 20.80
CA SER A 202 -16.24 2.56 19.52
C SER A 202 -15.11 2.37 18.51
N HIS A 203 -15.47 2.20 17.24
CA HIS A 203 -14.52 2.20 16.13
C HIS A 203 -15.25 2.67 14.88
N GLU A 204 -14.50 3.22 13.94
CA GLU A 204 -14.98 3.57 12.60
C GLU A 204 -14.34 2.64 11.60
N SER A 205 -15.08 2.26 10.56
CA SER A 205 -14.69 1.21 9.64
C SER A 205 -15.11 1.54 8.22
N PHE A 206 -14.18 1.38 7.29
CA PHE A 206 -14.34 1.75 5.89
C PHE A 206 -13.85 0.66 4.96
N ILE A 207 -14.54 0.53 3.83
CA ILE A 207 -14.12 -0.27 2.69
C ILE A 207 -14.00 0.68 1.50
N GLU A 208 -12.84 0.70 0.87
CA GLU A 208 -12.61 1.45 -0.37
C GLU A 208 -12.31 0.48 -1.51
N ILE A 209 -12.97 0.69 -2.65
CA ILE A 209 -12.73 -0.06 -3.87
C ILE A 209 -12.21 0.93 -4.91
N THR A 210 -11.06 0.64 -5.50
CA THR A 210 -10.42 1.46 -6.53
C THR A 210 -10.00 0.58 -7.70
N GLY A 211 -10.23 1.03 -8.92
CA GLY A 211 -9.90 0.31 -10.16
C GLY A 211 -11.00 0.41 -11.20
N ALA A 212 -10.69 -0.02 -12.43
CA ALA A 212 -11.64 0.04 -13.53
C ALA A 212 -12.86 -0.87 -13.28
N ASN A 213 -14.06 -0.40 -13.66
CA ASN A 213 -15.28 -1.20 -13.57
C ASN A 213 -15.40 -2.19 -14.75
N VAL A 214 -14.54 -3.19 -14.78
CA VAL A 214 -14.57 -4.22 -15.82
C VAL A 214 -15.57 -5.31 -15.43
N ASN A 215 -16.41 -5.74 -16.37
CA ASN A 215 -17.42 -6.80 -16.17
C ASN A 215 -18.38 -6.54 -14.98
N ASP A 216 -18.71 -5.27 -14.74
CA ASP A 216 -19.54 -4.81 -13.63
C ASP A 216 -19.03 -5.25 -12.24
N VAL A 217 -17.70 -5.35 -12.08
CA VAL A 217 -17.10 -5.73 -10.79
C VAL A 217 -17.49 -4.78 -9.66
N HIS A 218 -17.72 -3.49 -9.95
CA HIS A 218 -18.19 -2.52 -8.96
C HIS A 218 -19.59 -2.87 -8.42
N GLY A 219 -20.56 -3.15 -9.30
CA GLY A 219 -21.91 -3.53 -8.89
C GLY A 219 -21.93 -4.84 -8.10
N LYS A 220 -21.19 -5.84 -8.58
CA LYS A 220 -21.07 -7.15 -7.93
C LYS A 220 -20.39 -7.06 -6.56
N LEU A 221 -19.32 -6.27 -6.42
CA LEU A 221 -18.67 -6.08 -5.13
C LEU A 221 -19.52 -5.27 -4.17
N ALA A 222 -20.21 -4.22 -4.65
CA ALA A 222 -21.15 -3.46 -3.83
C ALA A 222 -22.21 -4.37 -3.21
N GLY A 223 -22.85 -5.22 -4.01
CA GLY A 223 -23.83 -6.20 -3.52
C GLY A 223 -23.23 -7.17 -2.49
N PHE A 224 -22.02 -7.67 -2.73
CA PHE A 224 -21.33 -8.56 -1.79
C PHE A 224 -21.02 -7.86 -0.45
N VAL A 225 -20.40 -6.69 -0.46
CA VAL A 225 -20.01 -6.00 0.79
C VAL A 225 -21.23 -5.55 1.60
N GLN A 226 -22.31 -5.12 0.93
CA GLN A 226 -23.55 -4.73 1.60
C GLN A 226 -24.21 -5.93 2.30
N SER A 227 -24.29 -7.08 1.62
CA SER A 227 -24.93 -8.28 2.15
C SER A 227 -24.08 -9.03 3.19
N HIS A 228 -22.77 -9.10 3.01
CA HIS A 228 -21.89 -9.95 3.83
C HIS A 228 -21.07 -9.18 4.88
N MET A 229 -20.90 -7.87 4.69
CA MET A 229 -20.15 -7.00 5.61
C MET A 229 -21.03 -5.89 6.20
N GLN A 230 -22.36 -5.99 6.06
CA GLN A 230 -23.32 -5.03 6.63
C GLN A 230 -22.94 -3.58 6.29
N SER A 231 -22.41 -3.38 5.09
CA SER A 231 -21.85 -2.10 4.72
C SER A 231 -22.92 -1.19 4.10
N ARG A 232 -22.71 0.12 4.21
CA ARG A 232 -23.53 1.13 3.56
C ARG A 232 -22.66 1.97 2.65
N LEU A 233 -23.10 2.12 1.40
CA LEU A 233 -22.45 2.99 0.42
C LEU A 233 -22.51 4.44 0.92
N ILE A 234 -21.36 5.10 0.99
CA ILE A 234 -21.26 6.51 1.40
C ILE A 234 -20.96 7.43 0.23
N ALA A 235 -20.31 6.93 -0.81
CA ALA A 235 -20.00 7.71 -1.99
C ALA A 235 -19.74 6.81 -3.20
N THR A 236 -20.24 7.25 -4.34
CA THR A 236 -19.83 6.82 -5.67
C THR A 236 -18.85 7.85 -6.21
N ALA A 237 -17.64 7.42 -6.59
CA ALA A 237 -16.57 8.25 -7.15
C ALA A 237 -16.16 9.46 -6.28
N THR A 238 -15.22 9.25 -5.38
CA THR A 238 -14.54 10.33 -4.65
C THR A 238 -13.16 10.60 -5.26
N PRO A 239 -12.46 11.67 -4.83
CA PRO A 239 -11.03 11.83 -5.15
C PRO A 239 -10.16 10.66 -4.66
N THR A 240 -10.63 9.86 -3.70
CA THR A 240 -9.87 8.78 -3.04
C THR A 240 -10.08 7.41 -3.64
N CYS A 241 -11.31 7.07 -4.02
CA CYS A 241 -11.70 5.74 -4.46
C CYS A 241 -12.91 5.80 -5.42
N ASP A 242 -13.21 4.69 -6.08
CA ASP A 242 -14.33 4.59 -7.01
C ASP A 242 -15.63 4.22 -6.29
N LEU A 243 -15.55 3.36 -5.27
CA LEU A 243 -16.64 3.12 -4.31
C LEU A 243 -16.12 3.21 -2.88
N GLY A 244 -16.89 3.87 -2.01
CA GLY A 244 -16.61 3.95 -0.58
C GLY A 244 -17.79 3.48 0.26
N PHE A 245 -17.52 2.67 1.28
CA PHE A 245 -18.51 2.15 2.21
C PHE A 245 -18.08 2.40 3.66
N VAL A 246 -19.07 2.60 4.54
CA VAL A 246 -18.93 2.39 5.99
C VAL A 246 -19.40 0.99 6.32
N CYS A 247 -18.79 0.33 7.30
CA CYS A 247 -19.00 -1.09 7.59
C CYS A 247 -19.00 -1.34 9.10
N ASP A 248 -20.04 -1.98 9.63
CA ASP A 248 -20.10 -2.32 11.07
C ASP A 248 -19.59 -3.75 11.36
N ALA A 249 -19.28 -4.52 10.31
CA ALA A 249 -18.91 -5.93 10.46
C ALA A 249 -17.47 -6.14 10.94
N PHE A 250 -16.62 -5.13 10.79
CA PHE A 250 -15.26 -5.15 11.28
C PHE A 250 -15.26 -5.05 12.81
N GLN A 251 -14.48 -5.90 13.46
CA GLN A 251 -14.40 -5.92 14.91
C GLN A 251 -12.95 -5.77 15.33
N MET A 252 -12.75 -4.99 16.38
CA MET A 252 -11.48 -4.88 17.10
C MET A 252 -11.67 -5.49 18.47
N LYS A 253 -10.74 -6.33 18.88
CA LYS A 253 -10.73 -6.89 20.23
C LYS A 253 -10.46 -5.77 21.24
N GLU A 254 -11.22 -5.78 22.32
CA GLU A 254 -10.97 -4.90 23.46
C GLU A 254 -9.59 -5.22 24.03
N ALA A 255 -8.80 -4.18 24.29
CA ALA A 255 -7.49 -4.41 24.85
C ALA A 255 -7.67 -4.82 26.33
N ALA A 256 -7.10 -5.97 26.71
CA ALA A 256 -7.01 -6.35 28.12
C ALA A 256 -6.07 -5.40 28.92
N LEU A 257 -5.24 -4.63 28.22
CA LEU A 257 -4.32 -3.64 28.78
C LEU A 257 -4.91 -2.23 28.66
N ASP A 258 -4.60 -1.39 29.64
CA ASP A 258 -4.97 0.04 29.66
C ASP A 258 -4.30 0.79 28.49
N CYS A 259 -4.95 0.75 27.35
CA CYS A 259 -4.68 1.61 26.22
C CYS A 259 -5.66 2.78 26.28
N LYS A 260 -5.16 3.99 25.99
CA LYS A 260 -5.91 5.24 26.12
C LYS A 260 -7.24 5.25 25.34
N GLU A 261 -7.40 4.34 24.38
CA GLU A 261 -8.56 4.22 23.49
C GLU A 261 -9.38 2.93 23.73
N GLY A 262 -8.97 2.06 24.66
CA GLY A 262 -9.71 0.86 25.07
C GLY A 262 -9.72 -0.31 24.08
N ARG A 263 -9.17 -0.17 22.86
CA ARG A 263 -9.15 -1.23 21.82
C ARG A 263 -7.76 -1.42 21.23
N PHE A 264 -7.40 -2.67 20.92
CA PHE A 264 -6.11 -3.01 20.34
C PHE A 264 -6.22 -3.15 18.81
N LEU A 265 -5.44 -2.37 18.07
CA LEU A 265 -5.43 -2.39 16.61
C LEU A 265 -4.93 -3.72 16.01
N GLY A 266 -4.14 -4.51 16.76
CA GLY A 266 -3.52 -5.74 16.26
C GLY A 266 -4.44 -6.96 16.19
N GLU A 267 -5.59 -6.94 16.86
CA GLU A 267 -6.53 -8.07 16.88
C GLU A 267 -7.85 -7.65 16.24
N THR A 268 -7.94 -7.85 14.92
CA THR A 268 -9.15 -7.58 14.14
C THR A 268 -9.65 -8.83 13.43
N ASN A 269 -10.90 -8.78 12.96
CA ASN A 269 -11.45 -9.83 12.09
C ASN A 269 -11.22 -9.54 10.59
N PHE A 270 -10.28 -8.66 10.22
CA PHE A 270 -10.00 -8.33 8.81
C PHE A 270 -9.64 -9.56 7.98
N GLY A 271 -8.81 -10.45 8.52
CA GLY A 271 -8.41 -11.67 7.81
C GLY A 271 -9.61 -12.52 7.37
N LYS A 272 -10.65 -12.61 8.22
CA LYS A 272 -11.89 -13.34 7.89
C LYS A 272 -12.59 -12.72 6.68
N TYR A 273 -12.75 -11.39 6.63
CA TYR A 273 -13.43 -10.73 5.52
C TYR A 273 -12.58 -10.63 4.26
N ALA A 274 -11.26 -10.53 4.41
CA ALA A 274 -10.31 -10.56 3.30
C ALA A 274 -10.38 -11.91 2.59
N MET A 275 -10.37 -13.02 3.34
CA MET A 275 -10.53 -14.35 2.76
C MET A 275 -11.88 -14.53 2.08
N ARG A 276 -12.99 -14.14 2.72
CA ARG A 276 -14.32 -14.20 2.10
C ARG A 276 -14.42 -13.39 0.81
N LEU A 277 -13.77 -12.22 0.77
CA LEU A 277 -13.70 -11.43 -0.45
C LEU A 277 -12.87 -12.16 -1.52
N CYS A 278 -11.74 -12.76 -1.16
CA CYS A 278 -10.94 -13.56 -2.10
C CYS A 278 -11.74 -14.74 -2.66
N ASP A 279 -12.43 -15.50 -1.80
CA ASP A 279 -13.30 -16.60 -2.21
C ASP A 279 -14.38 -16.09 -3.18
N TYR A 280 -15.02 -14.96 -2.86
CA TYR A 280 -16.01 -14.35 -3.74
C TYR A 280 -15.43 -13.94 -5.11
N MET A 281 -14.24 -13.34 -5.13
CA MET A 281 -13.57 -12.95 -6.37
C MET A 281 -13.29 -14.18 -7.24
N VAL A 282 -12.73 -15.24 -6.67
CA VAL A 282 -12.39 -16.47 -7.40
C VAL A 282 -13.63 -17.22 -7.87
N ASP A 283 -14.63 -17.39 -7.00
CA ASP A 283 -15.77 -18.26 -7.27
C ASP A 283 -16.84 -17.59 -8.15
N TYR A 284 -16.97 -16.25 -8.10
CA TYR A 284 -18.08 -15.53 -8.74
C TYR A 284 -17.66 -14.45 -9.73
N LEU A 285 -16.41 -13.96 -9.68
CA LEU A 285 -15.94 -12.89 -10.57
C LEU A 285 -14.98 -13.39 -11.66
N GLY A 286 -14.26 -14.49 -11.41
CA GLY A 286 -13.29 -15.08 -12.35
C GLY A 286 -12.07 -14.19 -12.53
#